data_AF-A0A924AQB7-F1
#
_entry.id   AF-A0A924AQB7-F1
#
_cell.length_a   1.000
_cell.length_b   1.000
_cell.length_c   1.000
_cell.angle_alpha   90.00
_cell.angle_beta   90.00
_cell.angle_gamma   90.00
#
_symmetry.space_group_name_H-M   'P 1'
#
loop_
_entity.id
_entity.type
_entity.pdbx_description
1 polymer ?
#
loop_
_entity_poly.entity_id
_entity_poly.type
_entity_poly.pdbx_seq_one_letter_code
_entity_poly.pdbx_strand_id
1 'polypeptide(L)'
;MPFRQFLLLATLFIAGHAHALSASEVKGMVFGETDERVAALNRAAVTADDKTAAFIQALAGDAVKTRGEKVFVVKGEKAFDPVTGAEQPLPPDAEDVINPNVMRSELDNALAAVKLLSSDENLRREAIKTLAGESDEARLPLIEKAYAAETVPALKSQLGGMRAAILLGSSDKAKRLDAAALLSASNHPATKTVLIERLGLETDADVKVALRAALAKVEASLAWGDKLGAMFSGISLGSILLLVALGLAITYGLMGVINMAHGELMMIGAYATYVVQGLFQKYLPGAFDWYLLAAVPVAFMASALTGAVLERSVVRFLYGRPLETLLATWGISLMLQQLVRTVFGAQNVGVENPVWMSGGVQVLGNLSLPYNRLVIIGFACCVLLGMGWLIGRTRLGL
;
A
#
# COMPACT_ATOMS: atom_id res chain seq x y z
N MET A 1 57.92 -32.87 -21.45
CA MET A 1 56.74 -32.02 -21.69
C MET A 1 55.54 -32.45 -20.81
N PRO A 2 55.52 -32.29 -19.47
CA PRO A 2 54.38 -32.73 -18.65
C PRO A 2 53.58 -31.59 -17.97
N PHE A 3 53.87 -30.32 -18.26
CA PHE A 3 53.21 -29.20 -17.55
C PHE A 3 51.85 -28.78 -18.15
N ARG A 4 51.63 -29.04 -19.45
CA ARG A 4 50.37 -28.67 -20.13
C ARG A 4 49.19 -29.62 -19.86
N GLN A 5 49.46 -30.88 -19.53
CA GLN A 5 48.38 -31.85 -19.24
C GLN A 5 47.84 -31.71 -17.81
N PHE A 6 48.63 -31.18 -16.87
CA PHE A 6 48.17 -30.94 -15.50
C PHE A 6 47.24 -29.70 -15.41
N LEU A 7 47.46 -28.70 -16.27
CA LEU A 7 46.62 -27.50 -16.31
C LEU A 7 45.22 -27.75 -16.90
N LEU A 8 45.07 -28.77 -17.77
CA LEU A 8 43.77 -29.15 -18.34
C LEU A 8 42.91 -29.99 -17.38
N LEU A 9 43.54 -30.69 -16.41
CA LEU A 9 42.84 -31.43 -15.35
C LEU A 9 42.45 -30.53 -14.17
N ALA A 10 43.18 -29.44 -13.93
CA ALA A 10 42.85 -28.47 -12.88
C ALA A 10 41.69 -27.52 -13.25
N THR A 11 41.41 -27.31 -14.54
CA THR A 11 40.27 -26.49 -15.00
C THR A 11 38.93 -27.22 -14.98
N LEU A 12 38.90 -28.53 -14.70
CA LEU A 12 37.67 -29.33 -14.63
C LEU A 12 37.04 -29.37 -13.23
N PHE A 13 37.67 -28.77 -12.21
CA PHE A 13 37.18 -28.78 -10.82
C PHE A 13 36.71 -27.42 -10.29
N ILE A 14 36.59 -26.41 -11.14
CA ILE A 14 35.88 -25.15 -10.81
C ILE A 14 34.62 -25.05 -11.68
N ALA A 15 33.85 -26.13 -11.74
CA ALA A 15 32.43 -26.03 -12.06
C ALA A 15 31.72 -25.74 -10.74
N GLY A 16 31.40 -24.46 -10.51
CA GLY A 16 30.43 -24.10 -9.48
C GLY A 16 29.19 -24.98 -9.64
N HIS A 17 28.60 -25.39 -8.52
CA HIS A 17 27.39 -26.22 -8.50
C HIS A 17 26.24 -25.46 -9.18
N ALA A 18 26.16 -25.52 -10.51
CA ALA A 18 25.03 -25.03 -11.28
C ALA A 18 23.96 -26.11 -11.20
N HIS A 19 23.03 -25.94 -10.26
CA HIS A 19 21.87 -26.79 -10.14
C HIS A 19 20.93 -26.44 -11.31
N ALA A 20 20.84 -27.30 -12.31
CA ALA A 20 19.98 -27.07 -13.47
C ALA A 20 18.56 -27.54 -13.17
N LEU A 21 17.58 -26.67 -13.41
CA LEU A 21 16.14 -26.98 -13.29
C LEU A 21 15.80 -28.32 -13.95
N SER A 22 15.32 -29.28 -13.18
CA SER A 22 15.00 -30.63 -13.64
C SER A 22 13.56 -30.77 -14.14
N ALA A 23 13.32 -31.73 -15.03
CA ALA A 23 11.97 -32.04 -15.52
C ALA A 23 11.02 -32.48 -14.39
N SER A 24 11.53 -33.09 -13.33
CA SER A 24 10.76 -33.46 -12.14
C SER A 24 10.31 -32.26 -11.33
N GLU A 25 11.16 -31.24 -11.18
CA GLU A 25 10.80 -30.01 -10.46
C GLU A 25 9.75 -29.22 -11.24
N VAL A 26 9.91 -29.12 -12.56
CA VAL A 26 8.91 -28.51 -13.45
C VAL A 26 7.57 -29.20 -13.32
N LYS A 27 7.53 -30.54 -13.38
CA LYS A 27 6.29 -31.30 -13.23
C LYS A 27 5.67 -31.09 -11.85
N GLY A 28 6.47 -31.12 -10.79
CA GLY A 28 5.98 -30.94 -9.41
C GLY A 28 5.39 -29.56 -9.14
N MET A 29 5.85 -28.51 -9.82
CA MET A 29 5.30 -27.15 -9.67
C MET A 29 4.03 -26.91 -10.50
N VAL A 30 3.80 -27.72 -11.54
CA VAL A 30 2.73 -27.52 -12.52
C VAL A 30 1.55 -28.46 -12.31
N PHE A 31 1.83 -29.73 -12.01
CA PHE A 31 0.83 -30.78 -11.87
C PHE A 31 0.66 -31.19 -10.40
N GLY A 32 -0.54 -31.65 -10.04
CA GLY A 32 -0.86 -32.10 -8.68
C GLY A 32 -1.77 -31.14 -7.91
N GLU A 33 -2.04 -31.50 -6.66
CA GLU A 33 -2.82 -30.63 -5.75
C GLU A 33 -2.00 -29.41 -5.33
N THR A 34 -2.67 -28.34 -4.91
CA THR A 34 -2.02 -27.08 -4.55
C THR A 34 -0.93 -27.27 -3.49
N ASP A 35 -1.16 -28.10 -2.47
CA ASP A 35 -0.20 -28.32 -1.38
C ASP A 35 1.08 -29.03 -1.86
N GLU A 36 0.93 -30.00 -2.76
CA GLU A 36 2.07 -30.71 -3.37
C GLU A 36 2.90 -29.77 -4.26
N ARG A 37 2.20 -28.91 -5.03
CA ARG A 37 2.83 -27.89 -5.88
C ARG A 37 3.58 -26.86 -5.06
N VAL A 38 3.01 -26.39 -3.95
CA VAL A 38 3.67 -25.47 -3.02
C VAL A 38 4.90 -26.12 -2.38
N ALA A 39 4.81 -27.38 -1.97
CA ALA A 39 5.96 -28.11 -1.42
C ALA A 39 7.08 -28.33 -2.45
N ALA A 40 6.74 -28.56 -3.73
CA ALA A 40 7.71 -28.62 -4.82
C ALA A 40 8.37 -27.26 -5.08
N LEU A 41 7.58 -26.19 -5.10
CA LEU A 41 8.04 -24.82 -5.29
C LEU A 41 9.00 -24.37 -4.18
N ASN A 42 8.64 -24.59 -2.91
CA ASN A 42 9.48 -24.22 -1.77
C ASN A 42 10.82 -24.95 -1.79
N ARG A 43 10.86 -26.22 -2.24
CA ARG A 43 12.12 -26.95 -2.41
C ARG A 43 12.98 -26.38 -3.53
N ALA A 44 12.38 -26.09 -4.69
CA ALA A 44 13.09 -25.51 -5.83
C ALA A 44 13.64 -24.11 -5.54
N ALA A 45 12.93 -23.31 -4.73
CA ALA A 45 13.34 -21.94 -4.39
C ALA A 45 14.64 -21.87 -3.55
N VAL A 46 14.94 -22.87 -2.73
CA VAL A 46 16.13 -22.88 -1.85
C VAL A 46 17.43 -22.96 -2.64
N THR A 47 17.42 -23.65 -3.78
CA THR A 47 18.58 -23.91 -4.65
C THR A 47 18.42 -23.31 -6.05
N ALA A 48 17.49 -22.36 -6.21
CA ALA A 48 17.12 -21.81 -7.51
C ALA A 48 18.31 -21.19 -8.25
N ASP A 49 18.48 -21.59 -9.51
CA ASP A 49 19.30 -20.93 -10.50
C ASP A 49 18.47 -19.91 -11.32
N ASP A 50 19.14 -19.16 -12.20
CA ASP A 50 18.47 -18.17 -13.07
C ASP A 50 17.34 -18.77 -13.92
N LYS A 51 17.46 -20.05 -14.31
CA LYS A 51 16.42 -20.77 -15.06
C LYS A 51 15.21 -21.10 -14.20
N THR A 52 15.42 -21.56 -12.97
CA THR A 52 14.36 -21.81 -11.98
C THR A 52 13.62 -20.52 -11.68
N ALA A 53 14.34 -19.41 -11.46
CA ALA A 53 13.75 -18.10 -11.24
C ALA A 53 12.87 -17.66 -12.42
N ALA A 54 13.39 -17.81 -13.66
CA ALA A 54 12.67 -17.46 -14.88
C ALA A 54 11.40 -18.33 -15.08
N PHE A 55 11.45 -19.60 -14.68
CA PHE A 55 10.29 -20.49 -14.76
C PHE A 55 9.22 -20.13 -13.72
N ILE A 56 9.61 -19.85 -12.47
CA ILE A 56 8.68 -19.37 -11.42
C ILE A 56 8.04 -18.05 -11.86
N GLN A 57 8.81 -17.14 -12.45
CA GLN A 57 8.28 -15.89 -12.98
C GLN A 57 7.27 -16.11 -14.12
N ALA A 58 7.53 -17.07 -15.01
CA ALA A 58 6.59 -17.42 -16.08
C ALA A 58 5.30 -18.03 -15.52
N LEU A 59 5.39 -18.86 -14.47
CA LEU A 59 4.23 -19.40 -13.76
C LEU A 59 3.39 -18.30 -13.11
N ALA A 60 4.03 -17.35 -12.42
CA ALA A 60 3.35 -16.22 -11.78
C ALA A 60 2.67 -15.29 -12.81
N GLY A 61 3.27 -15.14 -14.00
CA GLY A 61 2.74 -14.33 -15.10
C GLY A 61 1.74 -15.05 -16.01
N ASP A 62 1.22 -16.22 -15.61
CA ASP A 62 0.29 -17.06 -16.41
C ASP A 62 0.82 -17.37 -17.83
N ALA A 63 2.15 -17.43 -17.99
CA ALA A 63 2.84 -17.65 -19.26
C ALA A 63 3.24 -19.12 -19.48
N VAL A 64 2.66 -20.04 -18.70
CA VAL A 64 2.97 -21.48 -18.78
C VAL A 64 1.75 -22.26 -19.25
N LYS A 65 1.96 -23.09 -20.26
CA LYS A 65 0.94 -23.96 -20.85
C LYS A 65 1.36 -25.42 -20.76
N THR A 66 0.39 -26.32 -20.82
CA THR A 66 0.64 -27.76 -20.75
C THR A 66 -0.10 -28.53 -21.84
N ARG A 67 0.45 -29.67 -22.21
CA ARG A 67 -0.23 -30.67 -23.05
C ARG A 67 0.18 -32.06 -22.59
N GLY A 68 -0.75 -32.78 -21.96
CA GLY A 68 -0.41 -34.00 -21.24
C GLY A 68 0.64 -33.70 -20.16
N GLU A 69 1.74 -34.46 -20.13
CA GLU A 69 2.82 -34.24 -19.15
C GLU A 69 3.91 -33.23 -19.61
N LYS A 70 3.74 -32.60 -20.78
CA LYS A 70 4.71 -31.61 -21.29
C LYS A 70 4.32 -30.20 -20.86
N VAL A 71 5.33 -29.42 -20.47
CA VAL A 71 5.20 -28.03 -20.00
C VAL A 71 5.91 -27.10 -20.98
N PHE A 72 5.27 -26.00 -21.32
CA PHE A 72 5.74 -25.00 -22.27
C PHE A 72 5.73 -23.61 -21.63
N VAL A 73 6.82 -22.86 -21.78
CA VAL A 73 6.90 -21.45 -21.39
C VAL A 73 6.67 -20.59 -22.64
N VAL A 74 5.62 -19.79 -22.64
CA VAL A 74 5.24 -18.92 -23.77
C VAL A 74 5.88 -17.55 -23.60
N LYS A 75 6.61 -17.09 -24.62
CA LYS A 75 7.15 -15.72 -24.70
C LYS A 75 6.80 -15.13 -26.06
N GLY A 76 5.77 -14.27 -26.08
CA GLY A 76 5.21 -13.75 -27.34
C GLY A 76 4.56 -14.88 -28.15
N GLU A 77 4.94 -15.02 -29.42
CA GLU A 77 4.42 -16.08 -30.32
C GLU A 77 5.17 -17.41 -30.21
N LYS A 78 6.22 -17.49 -29.39
CA LYS A 78 7.11 -18.66 -29.30
C LYS A 78 6.94 -19.40 -27.99
N ALA A 79 7.03 -20.73 -28.04
CA ALA A 79 7.06 -21.59 -26.85
C ALA A 79 8.45 -22.21 -26.67
N PHE A 80 8.86 -22.33 -25.41
CA PHE A 80 10.16 -22.87 -25.03
C PHE A 80 9.99 -23.98 -24.01
N ASP A 81 10.89 -24.96 -24.07
CA ASP A 81 11.02 -25.97 -23.03
C ASP A 81 11.68 -25.36 -21.78
N PRO A 82 11.08 -25.50 -20.59
CA PRO A 82 11.60 -24.87 -19.37
C PRO A 82 12.95 -25.41 -18.89
N VAL A 83 13.30 -26.66 -19.23
CA VAL A 83 14.54 -27.32 -18.80
C VAL A 83 15.67 -27.04 -19.78
N THR A 84 15.39 -27.27 -21.07
CA THR A 84 16.41 -27.17 -22.13
C THR A 84 16.53 -25.76 -22.72
N GLY A 85 15.48 -24.95 -22.63
CA GLY A 85 15.41 -23.63 -23.28
C GLY A 85 15.23 -23.69 -24.80
N ALA A 86 15.04 -24.88 -25.38
CA ALA A 86 14.85 -25.05 -26.81
C ALA A 86 13.47 -24.55 -27.24
N GLU A 87 13.41 -23.86 -28.38
CA GLU A 87 12.16 -23.44 -29.02
C GLU A 87 11.39 -24.68 -29.51
N GLN A 88 10.10 -24.76 -29.18
CA GLN A 88 9.21 -25.83 -29.59
C GLN A 88 7.90 -25.24 -30.12
N PRO A 89 7.27 -25.87 -31.13
CA PRO A 89 5.98 -25.42 -31.62
C PRO A 89 4.92 -25.55 -30.51
N LEU A 90 4.19 -24.47 -30.24
CA LEU A 90 3.09 -24.49 -29.28
C LEU A 90 1.91 -25.27 -29.89
N PRO A 91 1.46 -26.37 -29.25
CA PRO A 91 0.29 -27.09 -29.74
C PRO A 91 -0.99 -26.24 -29.63
N PRO A 92 -1.89 -26.31 -30.63
CA PRO A 92 -3.16 -25.55 -30.60
C PRO A 92 -4.12 -26.01 -29.50
N ASP A 93 -3.92 -27.21 -28.94
CA ASP A 93 -4.65 -27.82 -27.83
C ASP A 93 -3.93 -27.68 -26.48
N ALA A 94 -2.95 -26.78 -26.36
CA ALA A 94 -2.26 -26.52 -25.09
C ALA A 94 -3.15 -25.72 -24.12
N GLU A 95 -3.30 -26.24 -22.90
CA GLU A 95 -4.12 -25.65 -21.84
C GLU A 95 -3.27 -24.75 -20.93
N ASP A 96 -3.86 -23.66 -20.44
CA ASP A 96 -3.20 -22.77 -19.49
C ASP A 96 -3.11 -23.41 -18.11
N VAL A 97 -1.98 -23.22 -17.43
CA VAL A 97 -1.86 -23.63 -16.03
C VAL A 97 -2.67 -22.69 -15.16
N ILE A 98 -3.76 -23.20 -14.59
CA ILE A 98 -4.60 -22.43 -13.68
C ILE A 98 -3.92 -22.36 -12.30
N ASN A 99 -3.64 -21.15 -11.84
CA ASN A 99 -3.09 -20.88 -10.52
C ASN A 99 -4.16 -20.21 -9.63
N PRO A 100 -4.68 -20.91 -8.62
CA PRO A 100 -5.51 -20.30 -7.59
C PRO A 100 -4.78 -19.17 -6.86
N ASN A 101 -5.53 -18.27 -6.21
CA ASN A 101 -4.95 -17.12 -5.49
C ASN A 101 -3.87 -17.52 -4.47
N VAL A 102 -4.05 -18.65 -3.78
CA VAL A 102 -3.05 -19.20 -2.84
C VAL A 102 -1.75 -19.54 -3.57
N MET A 103 -1.84 -20.25 -4.70
CA MET A 103 -0.65 -20.63 -5.49
C MET A 103 0.06 -19.40 -6.06
N ARG A 104 -0.69 -18.39 -6.52
CA ARG A 104 -0.09 -17.11 -6.98
C ARG A 104 0.70 -16.43 -5.88
N SER A 105 0.14 -16.35 -4.67
CA SER A 105 0.84 -15.79 -3.51
C SER A 105 2.14 -16.55 -3.22
N GLU A 106 2.11 -17.89 -3.23
CA GLU A 106 3.32 -18.69 -2.98
C GLU A 106 4.37 -18.56 -4.10
N LEU A 107 3.96 -18.42 -5.36
CA LEU A 107 4.85 -18.13 -6.49
C LEU A 107 5.55 -16.78 -6.32
N ASP A 108 4.81 -15.74 -5.93
CA ASP A 108 5.38 -14.41 -5.67
C ASP A 108 6.38 -14.44 -4.51
N ASN A 109 6.05 -15.17 -3.44
CA ASN A 109 6.93 -15.36 -2.28
C ASN A 109 8.20 -16.15 -2.65
N ALA A 110 8.06 -17.23 -3.42
CA ALA A 110 9.20 -18.00 -3.91
C ALA A 110 10.11 -17.15 -4.81
N LEU A 111 9.53 -16.35 -5.71
CA LEU A 111 10.28 -15.44 -6.58
C LEU A 111 11.02 -14.37 -5.75
N ALA A 112 10.37 -13.82 -4.73
CA ALA A 112 11.00 -12.89 -3.80
C ALA A 112 12.17 -13.54 -3.06
N ALA A 113 11.99 -14.77 -2.57
CA ALA A 113 13.05 -15.56 -1.95
C ALA A 113 14.29 -15.68 -2.84
N VAL A 114 14.11 -16.00 -4.13
CA VAL A 114 15.23 -16.08 -5.08
C VAL A 114 15.90 -14.72 -5.31
N LYS A 115 15.09 -13.66 -5.43
CA LYS A 115 15.57 -12.28 -5.62
C LYS A 115 16.38 -11.73 -4.44
N LEU A 116 16.30 -12.32 -3.24
CA LEU A 116 17.11 -11.90 -2.08
C LEU A 116 18.63 -11.97 -2.33
N LEU A 117 19.07 -12.86 -3.22
CA LEU A 117 20.49 -13.04 -3.56
C LEU A 117 20.87 -12.33 -4.87
N SER A 118 19.97 -11.53 -5.45
CA SER A 118 20.24 -10.77 -6.68
C SER A 118 21.39 -9.78 -6.47
N SER A 119 22.16 -9.51 -7.52
CA SER A 119 23.19 -8.46 -7.52
C SER A 119 22.59 -7.05 -7.45
N ASP A 120 21.35 -6.87 -7.92
CA ASP A 120 20.63 -5.59 -7.89
C ASP A 120 20.02 -5.29 -6.51
N GLU A 121 20.39 -4.14 -5.94
CA GLU A 121 19.88 -3.67 -4.65
C GLU A 121 18.35 -3.47 -4.67
N ASN A 122 17.77 -2.96 -5.76
CA ASN A 122 16.34 -2.69 -5.84
C ASN A 122 15.53 -3.98 -5.80
N LEU A 123 16.00 -5.01 -6.50
CA LEU A 123 15.38 -6.35 -6.49
C LEU A 123 15.48 -7.00 -5.10
N ARG A 124 16.61 -6.86 -4.41
CA ARG A 124 16.76 -7.35 -3.03
C ARG A 124 15.82 -6.62 -2.07
N ARG A 125 15.69 -5.29 -2.21
CA ARG A 125 14.79 -4.47 -1.38
C ARG A 125 13.31 -4.83 -1.60
N GLU A 126 12.90 -5.00 -2.85
CA GLU A 126 11.54 -5.45 -3.19
C GLU A 126 11.27 -6.84 -2.61
N ALA A 127 12.21 -7.77 -2.75
CA ALA A 127 12.11 -9.11 -2.20
C ALA A 127 11.95 -9.11 -0.67
N ILE A 128 12.77 -8.35 0.06
CA ILE A 128 12.65 -8.20 1.51
C ILE A 128 11.27 -7.65 1.90
N LYS A 129 10.74 -6.71 1.12
CA LYS A 129 9.41 -6.13 1.36
C LYS A 129 8.30 -7.15 1.13
N THR A 130 8.38 -7.96 0.08
CA THR A 130 7.38 -9.00 -0.22
C THR A 130 7.37 -10.08 0.86
N LEU A 131 8.56 -10.50 1.32
CA LEU A 131 8.70 -11.51 2.36
C LEU A 131 8.51 -10.95 3.78
N ALA A 132 8.28 -9.65 3.93
CA ALA A 132 8.13 -9.02 5.24
C ALA A 132 6.81 -9.48 5.90
N GLY A 133 6.93 -10.20 7.01
CA GLY A 133 5.78 -10.72 7.77
C GLY A 133 5.60 -12.23 7.66
N GLU A 134 6.32 -12.88 6.75
CA GLU A 134 6.36 -14.34 6.69
C GLU A 134 7.32 -14.91 7.73
N SER A 135 6.86 -15.92 8.45
CA SER A 135 7.60 -16.53 9.57
C SER A 135 7.89 -18.01 9.34
N ASP A 136 7.91 -18.45 8.07
CA ASP A 136 8.13 -19.84 7.72
C ASP A 136 9.58 -20.29 8.02
N GLU A 137 9.72 -21.29 8.88
CA GLU A 137 11.00 -21.89 9.26
C GLU A 137 11.72 -22.52 8.05
N ALA A 138 10.97 -22.99 7.04
CA ALA A 138 11.55 -23.56 5.82
C ALA A 138 12.42 -22.57 5.04
N ARG A 139 12.17 -21.26 5.20
CA ARG A 139 12.90 -20.19 4.51
C ARG A 139 14.11 -19.68 5.29
N LEU A 140 14.30 -20.11 6.53
CA LEU A 140 15.40 -19.67 7.39
C LEU A 140 16.79 -19.84 6.75
N PRO A 141 17.14 -20.98 6.10
CA PRO A 141 18.46 -21.15 5.49
C PRO A 141 18.75 -20.12 4.39
N LEU A 142 17.72 -19.76 3.61
CA LEU A 142 17.84 -18.79 2.54
C LEU A 142 18.03 -17.37 3.09
N ILE A 143 17.27 -17.01 4.14
CA ILE A 143 17.39 -15.71 4.82
C ILE A 143 18.76 -15.59 5.50
N GLU A 144 19.28 -16.65 6.11
CA GLU A 144 20.63 -16.66 6.69
C GLU A 144 21.71 -16.44 5.62
N LYS A 145 21.58 -17.13 4.48
CA LYS A 145 22.49 -16.95 3.34
C LYS A 145 22.44 -15.51 2.81
N ALA A 146 21.24 -14.95 2.64
CA ALA A 146 21.06 -13.57 2.21
C ALA A 146 21.63 -12.57 3.23
N TYR A 147 21.38 -12.77 4.53
CA TYR A 147 21.91 -11.93 5.60
C TYR A 147 23.43 -11.93 5.66
N ALA A 148 24.05 -13.09 5.45
CA ALA A 148 25.51 -13.24 5.42
C ALA A 148 26.12 -12.52 4.21
N ALA A 149 25.49 -12.65 3.03
CA ALA A 149 25.93 -12.02 1.79
C ALA A 149 25.65 -10.50 1.71
N GLU A 150 24.68 -9.99 2.48
CA GLU A 150 24.26 -8.60 2.37
C GLU A 150 25.30 -7.62 2.93
N THR A 151 25.54 -6.55 2.15
CA THR A 151 26.53 -5.51 2.44
C THR A 151 25.85 -4.18 2.80
N VAL A 152 24.63 -3.93 2.31
CA VAL A 152 23.88 -2.71 2.60
C VAL A 152 23.34 -2.74 4.03
N PRO A 153 23.75 -1.82 4.93
CA PRO A 153 23.38 -1.87 6.35
C PRO A 153 21.86 -1.90 6.59
N ALA A 154 21.10 -1.14 5.81
CA ALA A 154 19.64 -1.08 5.92
C ALA A 154 18.98 -2.43 5.59
N LEU A 155 19.34 -3.04 4.46
CA LEU A 155 18.79 -4.34 4.04
C LEU A 155 19.24 -5.46 4.99
N LYS A 156 20.51 -5.41 5.45
CA LYS A 156 21.03 -6.36 6.43
C LYS A 156 20.25 -6.31 7.74
N SER A 157 19.90 -5.12 8.22
CA SER A 157 19.06 -4.95 9.42
C SER A 157 17.67 -5.56 9.22
N GLN A 158 17.06 -5.40 8.05
CA GLN A 158 15.74 -5.96 7.74
C GLN A 158 15.77 -7.50 7.68
N LEU A 159 16.77 -8.07 6.99
CA LEU A 159 16.99 -9.52 6.95
C LEU A 159 17.27 -10.09 8.34
N GLY A 160 18.01 -9.37 9.18
CA GLY A 160 18.25 -9.75 10.58
C GLY A 160 16.96 -9.79 11.40
N GLY A 161 16.06 -8.83 11.17
CA GLY A 161 14.72 -8.81 11.77
C GLY A 161 13.85 -9.99 11.33
N MET A 162 13.85 -10.33 10.04
CA MET A 162 13.14 -11.50 9.52
C MET A 162 13.69 -12.80 10.12
N ARG A 163 15.02 -12.96 10.14
CA ARG A 163 15.68 -14.10 10.77
C ARG A 163 15.27 -14.25 12.24
N ALA A 164 15.32 -13.15 12.99
CA ALA A 164 14.94 -13.16 14.40
C ALA A 164 13.45 -13.46 14.60
N ALA A 165 12.56 -12.97 13.74
CA ALA A 165 11.14 -13.29 13.78
C ALA A 165 10.88 -14.79 13.61
N ILE A 166 11.56 -15.45 12.66
CA ILE A 166 11.47 -16.91 12.47
C ILE A 166 12.04 -17.66 13.69
N LEU A 167 13.21 -17.23 14.19
CA LEU A 167 13.87 -17.86 15.33
C LEU A 167 13.08 -17.78 16.64
N LEU A 168 12.15 -16.82 16.78
CA LEU A 168 11.22 -16.79 17.91
C LEU A 168 10.33 -18.03 18.00
N GLY A 169 10.01 -18.66 16.86
CA GLY A 169 9.22 -19.89 16.80
C GLY A 169 10.01 -21.15 17.16
N SER A 170 11.34 -21.05 17.29
CA SER A 170 12.21 -22.22 17.49
C SER A 170 11.92 -22.94 18.82
N SER A 171 12.09 -24.26 18.83
CA SER A 171 12.02 -25.09 20.05
C SER A 171 13.14 -24.77 21.04
N ASP A 172 14.26 -24.22 20.58
CA ASP A 172 15.42 -23.87 21.40
C ASP A 172 15.19 -22.55 22.17
N LYS A 173 15.27 -22.63 23.50
CA LYS A 173 15.17 -21.48 24.40
C LYS A 173 16.25 -20.41 24.12
N ALA A 174 17.49 -20.82 23.85
CA ALA A 174 18.59 -19.88 23.64
C ALA A 174 18.37 -19.05 22.36
N LYS A 175 17.91 -19.70 21.28
CA LYS A 175 17.56 -19.03 20.02
C LYS A 175 16.42 -18.03 20.20
N ARG A 176 15.41 -18.37 21.00
CA ARG A 176 14.29 -17.46 21.31
C ARG A 176 14.72 -16.22 22.09
N LEU A 177 15.63 -16.38 23.06
CA LEU A 177 16.18 -15.26 23.82
C LEU A 177 17.02 -14.33 22.93
N ASP A 178 17.89 -14.89 22.08
CA ASP A 178 18.69 -14.11 21.12
C ASP A 178 17.79 -13.37 20.11
N ALA A 179 16.79 -14.07 19.58
CA ALA A 179 15.80 -13.48 18.69
C ALA A 179 15.05 -12.30 19.33
N ALA A 180 14.59 -12.45 20.58
CA ALA A 180 13.95 -11.37 21.32
C ALA A 180 14.88 -10.16 21.50
N ALA A 181 16.17 -10.40 21.79
CA ALA A 181 17.17 -9.35 21.93
C ALA A 181 17.41 -8.61 20.61
N LEU A 182 17.53 -9.32 19.49
CA LEU A 182 17.70 -8.74 18.16
C LEU A 182 16.48 -7.91 17.74
N LEU A 183 15.27 -8.42 17.96
CA LEU A 183 14.03 -7.72 17.64
C LEU A 183 13.80 -6.48 18.51
N SER A 184 14.37 -6.44 19.72
CA SER A 184 14.28 -5.26 20.60
C SER A 184 14.89 -3.99 20.00
N ALA A 185 15.78 -4.12 19.02
CA ALA A 185 16.40 -3.00 18.31
C ALA A 185 15.58 -2.54 17.10
N SER A 186 14.50 -3.23 16.75
CA SER A 186 13.67 -2.91 15.61
C SER A 186 12.83 -1.64 15.84
N ASN A 187 12.60 -0.90 14.76
CA ASN A 187 11.70 0.25 14.67
C ASN A 187 10.55 -0.01 13.68
N HIS A 188 10.29 -1.28 13.35
CA HIS A 188 9.23 -1.68 12.44
C HIS A 188 7.96 -2.09 13.21
N PRO A 189 6.77 -1.59 12.83
CA PRO A 189 5.48 -2.00 13.44
C PRO A 189 5.23 -3.51 13.43
N ALA A 190 5.64 -4.20 12.37
CA ALA A 190 5.48 -5.65 12.24
C ALA A 190 6.17 -6.42 13.39
N THR A 191 7.30 -5.91 13.89
CA THR A 191 8.01 -6.54 15.03
C THR A 191 7.17 -6.53 16.30
N LYS A 192 6.37 -5.47 16.53
CA LYS A 192 5.45 -5.42 17.67
C LYS A 192 4.43 -6.56 17.60
N THR A 193 3.85 -6.80 16.43
CA THR A 193 2.85 -7.86 16.21
C THR A 193 3.45 -9.24 16.50
N VAL A 194 4.62 -9.55 15.93
CA VAL A 194 5.30 -10.84 16.13
C VAL A 194 5.65 -11.07 17.61
N LEU A 195 6.12 -10.03 18.32
CA LEU A 195 6.43 -10.15 19.75
C LEU A 195 5.18 -10.41 20.60
N ILE A 196 4.06 -9.74 20.30
CA ILE A 196 2.79 -9.94 21.01
C ILE A 196 2.24 -11.35 20.77
N GLU A 197 2.24 -11.80 19.52
CA GLU A 197 1.78 -13.13 19.14
C GLU A 197 2.61 -14.21 19.84
N ARG A 198 3.95 -14.09 19.79
CA ARG A 198 4.82 -15.04 20.47
C ARG A 198 4.63 -15.03 21.98
N LEU A 199 4.45 -13.86 22.59
CA LEU A 199 4.21 -13.74 24.03
C LEU A 199 2.94 -14.47 24.48
N GLY A 200 1.91 -14.52 23.63
CA GLY A 200 0.68 -15.26 23.88
C GLY A 200 0.86 -16.78 23.86
N LEU A 201 1.78 -17.28 23.03
CA LEU A 201 2.08 -18.71 22.87
C LEU A 201 3.19 -19.21 23.79
N GLU A 202 3.96 -18.30 24.38
CA GLU A 202 5.14 -18.65 25.17
C GLU A 202 4.75 -19.33 26.50
N THR A 203 5.52 -20.33 26.90
CA THR A 203 5.34 -21.04 28.19
C THR A 203 6.49 -20.73 29.14
N ASP A 204 7.70 -20.53 28.63
CA ASP A 204 8.91 -20.27 29.42
C ASP A 204 8.90 -18.90 30.11
N ALA A 205 9.13 -18.87 31.43
CA ALA A 205 9.10 -17.64 32.22
C ALA A 205 10.19 -16.64 31.80
N ASP A 206 11.43 -17.10 31.60
CA ASP A 206 12.55 -16.23 31.22
C ASP A 206 12.34 -15.61 29.84
N VAL A 207 11.81 -16.40 28.89
CA VAL A 207 11.53 -15.93 27.53
C VAL A 207 10.40 -14.91 27.56
N LYS A 208 9.35 -15.10 28.38
CA LYS A 208 8.32 -14.08 28.58
C LYS A 208 8.88 -12.76 29.09
N VAL A 209 9.82 -12.79 30.02
CA VAL A 209 10.47 -11.57 30.54
C VAL A 209 11.25 -10.87 29.43
N ALA A 210 12.05 -11.62 28.66
CA ALA A 210 12.80 -11.08 27.53
C ALA A 210 11.88 -10.49 26.44
N LEU A 211 10.80 -11.18 26.08
CA LEU A 211 9.81 -10.72 25.11
C LEU A 211 9.10 -9.45 25.55
N ARG A 212 8.71 -9.36 26.83
CA ARG A 212 8.11 -8.13 27.38
C ARG A 212 9.08 -6.96 27.37
N ALA A 213 10.34 -7.20 27.71
CA ALA A 213 11.38 -6.16 27.67
C ALA A 213 11.64 -5.69 26.23
N ALA A 214 11.72 -6.64 25.28
CA ALA A 214 11.86 -6.33 23.86
C ALA A 214 10.66 -5.54 23.33
N LEU A 215 9.44 -5.96 23.67
CA LEU A 215 8.20 -5.29 23.30
C LEU A 215 8.17 -3.85 23.84
N ALA A 216 8.49 -3.62 25.11
CA ALA A 216 8.52 -2.29 25.70
C ALA A 216 9.52 -1.35 24.98
N LYS A 217 10.67 -1.88 24.56
CA LYS A 217 11.69 -1.11 23.83
C LYS A 217 11.23 -0.77 22.41
N VAL A 218 10.59 -1.71 21.71
CA VAL A 218 9.99 -1.49 20.38
C VAL A 218 8.83 -0.50 20.48
N GLU A 219 7.98 -0.60 21.49
CA GLU A 219 6.91 0.37 21.72
C GLU A 219 7.46 1.77 22.00
N ALA A 220 8.53 1.88 22.79
CA ALA A 220 9.18 3.16 23.04
C ALA A 220 9.79 3.78 21.77
N SER A 221 10.36 2.95 20.87
CA SER A 221 10.91 3.43 19.59
C SER A 221 9.81 3.90 18.63
N LEU A 222 8.68 3.17 18.59
CA LEU A 222 7.51 3.50 17.76
C LEU A 222 6.68 4.68 18.30
N ALA A 223 6.65 4.88 19.63
CA ALA A 223 5.77 5.86 20.28
C ALA A 223 5.92 7.29 19.74
N TRP A 224 7.13 7.69 19.34
CA TRP A 224 7.33 9.01 18.72
C TRP A 224 6.68 9.12 17.35
N GLY A 225 6.82 8.11 16.50
CA GLY A 225 6.14 8.07 15.21
C GLY A 225 4.62 8.07 15.35
N ASP A 226 4.08 7.33 16.32
CA ASP A 226 2.65 7.28 16.59
C ASP A 226 2.13 8.64 17.09
N LYS A 227 2.86 9.28 18.01
CA LYS A 227 2.53 10.64 18.51
C LYS A 227 2.54 11.67 17.39
N LEU A 228 3.58 11.67 16.54
CA LEU A 228 3.66 12.58 15.40
C LEU A 228 2.53 12.31 14.39
N GLY A 229 2.20 11.05 14.13
CA GLY A 229 1.07 10.67 13.28
C GLY A 229 -0.28 11.11 13.84
N ALA A 230 -0.46 11.02 15.16
CA ALA A 230 -1.65 11.52 15.85
C ALA A 230 -1.74 13.05 15.78
N MET A 231 -0.64 13.76 16.02
CA MET A 231 -0.58 15.22 15.87
C MET A 231 -0.91 15.65 14.43
N PHE A 232 -0.31 15.00 13.44
CA PHE A 232 -0.58 15.26 12.03
C PHE A 232 -2.06 15.00 11.68
N SER A 233 -2.62 13.89 12.15
CA SER A 233 -4.04 13.57 11.96
C SER A 233 -4.95 14.60 12.61
N GLY A 234 -4.60 15.07 13.82
CA GLY A 234 -5.28 16.16 14.51
C GLY A 234 -5.22 17.47 13.74
N ILE A 235 -4.05 17.84 13.21
CA ILE A 235 -3.87 19.04 12.36
C ILE A 235 -4.69 18.92 11.06
N SER A 236 -4.67 17.75 10.42
CA SER A 236 -5.43 17.51 9.19
C SER A 236 -6.93 17.62 9.43
N LEU A 237 -7.46 16.94 10.45
CA LEU A 237 -8.88 17.05 10.82
C LEU A 237 -9.22 18.50 11.23
N GLY A 238 -8.35 19.11 12.03
CA GLY A 238 -8.48 20.49 12.48
C GLY A 238 -8.51 21.49 11.33
N SER A 239 -7.72 21.29 10.28
CA SER A 239 -7.72 22.17 9.09
C SER A 239 -9.05 22.12 8.33
N ILE A 240 -9.67 20.95 8.25
CA ILE A 240 -11.00 20.79 7.63
C ILE A 240 -12.04 21.52 8.48
N LEU A 241 -12.05 21.25 9.80
CA LEU A 241 -12.96 21.91 10.73
C LEU A 241 -12.77 23.43 10.74
N LEU A 242 -11.53 23.91 10.62
CA LEU A 242 -11.20 25.33 10.51
C LEU A 242 -11.80 25.95 9.25
N LEU A 243 -11.69 25.28 8.10
CA LEU A 243 -12.26 25.78 6.83
C LEU A 243 -13.78 25.90 6.92
N VAL A 244 -14.44 24.88 7.50
CA VAL A 244 -15.88 24.89 7.74
C VAL A 244 -16.27 26.02 8.71
N ALA A 245 -15.56 26.12 9.84
CA ALA A 245 -15.82 27.14 10.84
C ALA A 245 -15.61 28.56 10.29
N LEU A 246 -14.60 28.78 9.45
CA LEU A 246 -14.35 30.05 8.79
C LEU A 246 -15.51 30.44 7.87
N GLY A 247 -16.04 29.50 7.09
CA GLY A 247 -17.22 29.73 6.24
C GLY A 247 -18.47 30.10 7.06
N LEU A 248 -18.70 29.39 8.16
CA LEU A 248 -19.80 29.71 9.08
C LEU A 248 -19.61 31.09 9.75
N ALA A 249 -18.40 31.41 10.20
CA ALA A 249 -18.09 32.68 10.85
C ALA A 249 -18.31 33.88 9.90
N ILE A 250 -17.92 33.76 8.63
CA ILE A 250 -18.11 34.82 7.62
C ILE A 250 -19.60 35.00 7.31
N THR A 251 -20.32 33.90 7.08
CA THR A 251 -21.76 33.96 6.74
C THR A 251 -22.58 34.53 7.89
N TYR A 252 -22.35 34.08 9.12
CA TYR A 252 -23.01 34.63 10.30
C TYR A 252 -22.59 36.09 10.57
N GLY A 253 -21.30 36.38 10.48
CA GLY A 253 -20.74 37.70 10.78
C GLY A 253 -21.23 38.82 9.86
N LEU A 254 -21.49 38.51 8.58
CA LEU A 254 -21.98 39.51 7.61
C LEU A 254 -23.52 39.65 7.61
N MET A 255 -24.25 38.54 7.71
CA MET A 255 -25.72 38.57 7.57
C MET A 255 -26.45 38.77 8.90
N GLY A 256 -25.79 38.52 10.05
CA GLY A 256 -26.42 38.61 11.37
C GLY A 256 -27.52 37.57 11.60
N VAL A 257 -27.57 36.51 10.78
CA VAL A 257 -28.60 35.47 10.81
C VAL A 257 -27.98 34.08 10.86
N ILE A 258 -28.58 33.19 11.64
CA ILE A 258 -28.16 31.80 11.78
C ILE A 258 -28.66 31.00 10.57
N ASN A 259 -27.74 30.55 9.71
CA ASN A 259 -28.06 29.72 8.55
C ASN A 259 -27.76 28.23 8.84
N MET A 260 -28.80 27.43 9.07
CA MET A 260 -28.65 25.98 9.30
C MET A 260 -28.36 25.20 8.01
N ALA A 261 -28.70 25.74 6.83
CA ALA A 261 -28.47 25.09 5.54
C ALA A 261 -27.02 25.20 5.04
N HIS A 262 -26.12 25.81 5.82
CA HIS A 262 -24.71 25.97 5.44
C HIS A 262 -24.04 24.63 5.07
N GLY A 263 -24.34 23.57 5.82
CA GLY A 263 -23.84 22.22 5.53
C GLY A 263 -24.25 21.71 4.14
N GLU A 264 -25.44 22.08 3.67
CA GLU A 264 -25.94 21.67 2.35
C GLU A 264 -25.24 22.41 1.22
N LEU A 265 -24.79 23.64 1.43
CA LEU A 265 -23.98 24.35 0.43
C LEU A 265 -22.62 23.67 0.23
N MET A 266 -22.02 23.13 1.31
CA MET A 266 -20.83 22.30 1.22
C MET A 266 -21.12 20.96 0.52
N MET A 267 -22.26 20.33 0.84
CA MET A 267 -22.73 19.12 0.15
C MET A 267 -22.84 19.37 -1.36
N ILE A 268 -23.48 20.46 -1.79
CA ILE A 268 -23.62 20.81 -3.21
C ILE A 268 -22.24 20.96 -3.89
N GLY A 269 -21.27 21.58 -3.24
CA GLY A 269 -19.90 21.69 -3.75
C GLY A 269 -19.21 20.33 -3.89
N ALA A 270 -19.42 19.41 -2.94
CA ALA A 270 -18.91 18.05 -3.02
C ALA A 270 -19.54 17.25 -4.17
N TYR A 271 -20.86 17.35 -4.35
CA TYR A 271 -21.55 16.69 -5.48
C TYR A 271 -21.20 17.32 -6.82
N ALA A 272 -20.97 18.63 -6.89
CA ALA A 272 -20.42 19.27 -8.09
C ALA A 272 -19.05 18.72 -8.45
N THR A 273 -18.19 18.49 -7.46
CA THR A 273 -16.87 17.84 -7.64
C THR A 273 -17.02 16.41 -8.17
N TYR A 274 -17.96 15.64 -7.61
CA TYR A 274 -18.28 14.29 -8.08
C TYR A 274 -18.76 14.28 -9.55
N VAL A 275 -19.65 15.20 -9.92
CA VAL A 275 -20.14 15.32 -11.31
C VAL A 275 -18.98 15.67 -12.26
N VAL A 276 -18.11 16.61 -11.88
CA VAL A 276 -16.93 16.97 -12.68
C VAL A 276 -15.99 15.77 -12.85
N GLN A 277 -15.73 15.02 -11.78
CA GLN A 277 -14.95 13.79 -11.88
C GLN A 277 -15.56 12.81 -12.89
N GLY A 278 -16.86 12.53 -12.80
CA GLY A 278 -17.55 11.62 -13.73
C GLY A 278 -17.48 12.09 -15.19
N LEU A 279 -17.52 13.41 -15.43
CA LEU A 279 -17.33 13.99 -16.76
C LEU A 279 -15.90 13.76 -17.28
N PHE A 280 -14.88 13.93 -16.43
CA PHE A 280 -13.50 13.67 -16.81
C PHE A 280 -13.26 12.17 -17.08
N GLN A 281 -13.80 11.28 -16.25
CA GLN A 281 -13.70 9.82 -16.48
C GLN A 281 -14.33 9.42 -17.83
N LYS A 282 -15.50 9.99 -18.17
CA LYS A 282 -16.25 9.62 -19.37
C LYS A 282 -15.71 10.26 -20.65
N TYR A 283 -15.31 11.54 -20.61
CA TYR A 283 -15.01 12.32 -21.81
C TYR A 283 -13.53 12.67 -21.97
N LEU A 284 -12.73 12.73 -20.89
CA LEU A 284 -11.31 13.08 -20.94
C LEU A 284 -10.45 12.18 -20.02
N PRO A 285 -10.40 10.86 -20.24
CA PRO A 285 -9.68 9.94 -19.36
C PRO A 285 -8.17 10.25 -19.27
N GLY A 286 -7.55 10.76 -20.35
CA GLY A 286 -6.14 11.15 -20.36
C GLY A 286 -5.81 12.41 -19.55
N ALA A 287 -6.80 13.21 -19.17
CA ALA A 287 -6.64 14.41 -18.35
C ALA A 287 -7.26 14.26 -16.96
N PHE A 288 -7.59 13.02 -16.54
CA PHE A 288 -8.26 12.75 -15.28
C PHE A 288 -7.52 13.38 -14.09
N ASP A 289 -6.20 13.31 -14.04
CA ASP A 289 -5.42 13.88 -12.93
C ASP A 289 -5.64 15.37 -12.69
N TRP A 290 -6.16 16.10 -13.68
CA TRP A 290 -6.40 17.54 -13.61
C TRP A 290 -7.85 17.91 -13.24
N TYR A 291 -8.73 16.94 -13.03
CA TYR A 291 -10.15 17.19 -12.77
C TYR A 291 -10.37 18.07 -11.53
N LEU A 292 -9.54 17.93 -10.48
CA LEU A 292 -9.67 18.72 -9.25
C LEU A 292 -9.52 20.23 -9.51
N LEU A 293 -8.64 20.64 -10.42
CA LEU A 293 -8.47 22.06 -10.76
C LEU A 293 -9.72 22.63 -11.44
N ALA A 294 -10.42 21.82 -12.25
CA ALA A 294 -11.69 22.22 -12.85
C ALA A 294 -12.85 22.13 -11.84
N ALA A 295 -12.81 21.15 -10.93
CA ALA A 295 -13.85 20.93 -9.94
C ALA A 295 -13.92 22.06 -8.92
N VAL A 296 -12.79 22.65 -8.51
CA VAL A 296 -12.77 23.74 -7.53
C VAL A 296 -13.63 24.93 -8.01
N PRO A 297 -13.39 25.58 -9.17
CA PRO A 297 -14.25 26.65 -9.66
C PRO A 297 -15.73 26.23 -9.80
N VAL A 298 -15.99 25.03 -10.31
CA VAL A 298 -17.36 24.53 -10.50
C VAL A 298 -18.08 24.34 -9.17
N ALA A 299 -17.41 23.81 -8.15
CA ALA A 299 -17.97 23.65 -6.81
C ALA A 299 -18.29 25.00 -6.19
N PHE A 300 -17.37 25.98 -6.27
CA PHE A 300 -17.62 27.33 -5.79
C PHE A 300 -18.78 27.99 -6.53
N MET A 301 -18.86 27.85 -7.86
CA MET A 301 -19.96 28.40 -8.65
C MET A 301 -21.29 27.73 -8.32
N ALA A 302 -21.34 26.40 -8.18
CA ALA A 302 -22.54 25.67 -7.82
C ALA A 302 -23.07 26.11 -6.45
N SER A 303 -22.20 26.12 -5.43
CA SER A 303 -22.57 26.59 -4.09
C SER A 303 -22.97 28.06 -4.07
N ALA A 304 -22.28 28.93 -4.82
CA ALA A 304 -22.62 30.35 -4.92
C ALA A 304 -23.97 30.58 -5.61
N LEU A 305 -24.26 29.85 -6.69
CA LEU A 305 -25.55 29.93 -7.38
C LEU A 305 -26.68 29.45 -6.48
N THR A 306 -26.52 28.30 -5.81
CA THR A 306 -27.53 27.83 -4.86
C THR A 306 -27.72 28.82 -3.71
N GLY A 307 -26.63 29.34 -3.13
CA GLY A 307 -26.70 30.38 -2.11
C GLY A 307 -27.45 31.63 -2.58
N ALA A 308 -27.16 32.13 -3.80
CA ALA A 308 -27.85 33.28 -4.38
C ALA A 308 -29.35 33.02 -4.62
N VAL A 309 -29.71 31.81 -5.04
CA VAL A 309 -31.11 31.40 -5.19
C VAL A 309 -31.81 31.41 -3.84
N LEU A 310 -31.21 30.82 -2.80
CA LEU A 310 -31.77 30.81 -1.43
C LEU A 310 -31.92 32.22 -0.87
N GLU A 311 -30.91 33.07 -1.08
CA GLU A 311 -30.90 34.45 -0.65
C GLU A 311 -32.08 35.24 -1.26
N ARG A 312 -32.21 35.16 -2.59
CA ARG A 312 -33.22 35.93 -3.33
C ARG A 312 -34.65 35.41 -3.13
N SER A 313 -34.81 34.12 -2.84
CA SER A 313 -36.13 33.47 -2.73
C SER A 313 -36.69 33.44 -1.32
N VAL A 314 -35.86 33.25 -0.29
CA VAL A 314 -36.33 33.03 1.09
C VAL A 314 -35.67 33.99 2.07
N VAL A 315 -34.34 33.98 2.15
CA VAL A 315 -33.61 34.64 3.25
C VAL A 315 -33.87 36.15 3.27
N ARG A 316 -33.84 36.81 2.11
CA ARG A 316 -34.06 38.27 2.01
C ARG A 316 -35.41 38.71 2.58
N PHE A 317 -36.44 37.87 2.53
CA PHE A 317 -37.78 38.21 3.03
C PHE A 317 -37.93 38.01 4.55
N LEU A 318 -36.98 37.32 5.18
CA LEU A 318 -37.01 36.98 6.60
C LEU A 318 -36.00 37.77 7.43
N TYR A 319 -35.32 38.75 6.82
CA TYR A 319 -34.39 39.63 7.53
C TYR A 319 -35.06 40.34 8.71
N GLY A 320 -34.34 40.40 9.84
CA GLY A 320 -34.84 40.94 11.10
C GLY A 320 -35.69 39.96 11.93
N ARG A 321 -35.90 38.71 11.47
CA ARG A 321 -36.67 37.67 12.18
C ARG A 321 -35.80 36.41 12.39
N PRO A 322 -34.92 36.39 13.42
CA PRO A 322 -33.90 35.34 13.58
C PRO A 322 -34.46 33.93 13.73
N LEU A 323 -35.52 33.75 14.52
CA LEU A 323 -36.15 32.44 14.74
C LEU A 323 -36.79 31.88 13.47
N GLU A 324 -37.43 32.74 12.69
CA GLU A 324 -38.09 32.34 11.44
C GLU A 324 -37.07 31.98 10.36
N THR A 325 -35.97 32.72 10.30
CA THR A 325 -34.91 32.36 9.34
C THR A 325 -34.22 31.06 9.72
N LEU A 326 -34.07 30.79 11.02
CA LEU A 326 -33.54 29.50 11.49
C LEU A 326 -34.46 28.33 11.08
N LEU A 327 -35.77 28.46 11.31
CA LEU A 327 -36.76 27.44 10.91
C LEU A 327 -36.81 27.27 9.38
N ALA A 328 -36.78 28.37 8.63
CA ALA A 328 -36.80 28.34 7.17
C ALA A 328 -35.55 27.67 6.59
N THR A 329 -34.36 28.02 7.09
CA THR A 329 -33.09 27.42 6.64
C THR A 329 -33.00 25.95 7.04
N TRP A 330 -33.57 25.54 8.18
CA TRP A 330 -33.69 24.12 8.52
C TRP A 330 -34.59 23.35 7.54
N GLY A 331 -35.77 23.91 7.21
CA GLY A 331 -36.67 23.30 6.21
C GLY A 331 -36.03 23.19 4.83
N ILE A 332 -35.32 24.22 4.39
CA ILE A 332 -34.52 24.20 3.15
C ILE A 332 -33.45 23.11 3.22
N SER A 333 -32.79 22.94 4.37
CA SER A 333 -31.78 21.90 4.56
C SER A 333 -32.35 20.52 4.22
N LEU A 334 -33.52 20.19 4.78
CA LEU A 334 -34.20 18.92 4.54
C LEU A 334 -34.58 18.74 3.06
N MET A 335 -35.06 19.82 2.42
CA MET A 335 -35.40 19.79 0.99
C MET A 335 -34.17 19.52 0.12
N LEU A 336 -33.04 20.17 0.41
CA LEU A 336 -31.79 19.99 -0.33
C LEU A 336 -31.21 18.58 -0.12
N GLN A 337 -31.19 18.08 1.12
CA GLN A 337 -30.79 16.70 1.40
C GLN A 337 -31.65 15.70 0.63
N GLN A 338 -32.97 15.90 0.64
CA GLN A 338 -33.89 14.99 -0.06
C GLN A 338 -33.71 15.08 -1.58
N LEU A 339 -33.51 16.28 -2.13
CA LEU A 339 -33.24 16.49 -3.56
C LEU A 339 -31.98 15.74 -3.99
N VAL A 340 -30.88 15.89 -3.26
CA VAL A 340 -29.63 15.19 -3.56
C VAL A 340 -29.80 13.68 -3.46
N ARG A 341 -30.49 13.17 -2.43
CA ARG A 341 -30.80 11.74 -2.34
C ARG A 341 -31.65 11.22 -3.51
N THR A 342 -32.59 12.02 -4.00
CA THR A 342 -33.42 11.64 -5.15
C THR A 342 -32.62 11.62 -6.45
N VAL A 343 -31.66 12.54 -6.62
CA VAL A 343 -30.84 12.63 -7.85
C VAL A 343 -29.68 11.62 -7.86
N PHE A 344 -28.96 11.49 -6.75
CA PHE A 344 -27.72 10.71 -6.67
C PHE A 344 -27.87 9.37 -5.92
N GLY A 345 -29.02 9.14 -5.30
CA GLY A 345 -29.26 7.98 -4.44
C GLY A 345 -28.89 8.22 -2.98
N ALA A 346 -29.26 7.27 -2.12
CA ALA A 346 -29.00 7.35 -0.67
C ALA A 346 -27.59 6.89 -0.27
N GLN A 347 -26.84 6.26 -1.19
CA GLN A 347 -25.48 5.80 -0.94
C GLN A 347 -24.48 6.95 -1.09
N ASN A 348 -23.44 6.92 -0.26
CA ASN A 348 -22.35 7.89 -0.35
C ASN A 348 -21.56 7.65 -1.64
N VAL A 349 -21.41 8.69 -2.44
CA VAL A 349 -20.58 8.65 -3.64
C VAL A 349 -19.15 9.08 -3.31
N GLY A 350 -18.19 8.30 -3.78
CA GLY A 350 -16.77 8.55 -3.57
C GLY A 350 -16.18 9.43 -4.67
N VAL A 351 -15.24 10.29 -4.28
CA VAL A 351 -14.40 11.04 -5.21
C VAL A 351 -13.01 10.38 -5.20
N GLU A 352 -12.52 9.99 -6.37
CA GLU A 352 -11.25 9.32 -6.57
C GLU A 352 -10.09 10.32 -6.51
N ASN A 353 -9.00 9.94 -5.86
CA ASN A 353 -7.83 10.80 -5.78
C ASN A 353 -7.04 10.75 -7.11
N PRO A 354 -6.60 11.90 -7.64
CA PRO A 354 -5.59 11.92 -8.70
C PRO A 354 -4.30 11.21 -8.29
N VAL A 355 -3.50 10.80 -9.27
CA VAL A 355 -2.25 10.06 -9.03
C VAL A 355 -1.28 10.87 -8.15
N TRP A 356 -1.20 12.19 -8.34
CA TRP A 356 -0.32 13.08 -7.55
C TRP A 356 -0.79 13.31 -6.11
N MET A 357 -2.05 13.02 -5.78
CA MET A 357 -2.58 13.00 -4.40
C MET A 357 -2.64 11.59 -3.81
N SER A 358 -2.32 10.58 -4.62
CA SER A 358 -2.35 9.18 -4.22
C SER A 358 -1.03 8.79 -3.56
N GLY A 359 -1.13 8.04 -2.46
CA GLY A 359 0.02 7.65 -1.64
C GLY A 359 0.36 8.66 -0.54
N GLY A 360 1.63 8.66 -0.14
CA GLY A 360 2.12 9.52 0.95
C GLY A 360 3.63 9.49 1.07
N VAL A 361 4.16 10.41 1.87
CA VAL A 361 5.58 10.46 2.24
C VAL A 361 5.80 9.57 3.44
N GLN A 362 6.64 8.54 3.30
CA GLN A 362 7.06 7.73 4.44
C GLN A 362 8.18 8.47 5.18
N VAL A 363 7.89 8.98 6.38
CA VAL A 363 8.84 9.75 7.20
C VAL A 363 9.56 8.84 8.20
N LEU A 364 8.82 7.92 8.83
CA LEU A 364 9.36 6.89 9.74
C LEU A 364 8.77 5.54 9.36
N GLY A 365 9.32 4.43 9.88
CA GLY A 365 8.80 3.07 9.62
C GLY A 365 7.31 2.91 9.96
N ASN A 366 6.81 3.69 10.92
CA ASN A 366 5.41 3.72 11.34
C ASN A 366 4.67 5.04 11.03
N LEU A 367 5.32 6.01 10.39
CA LEU A 367 4.72 7.30 10.04
C LEU A 367 4.71 7.49 8.52
N SER A 368 3.52 7.40 7.96
CA SER A 368 3.24 7.80 6.58
C SER A 368 2.35 9.05 6.61
N LEU A 369 2.73 10.07 5.84
CA LEU A 369 1.97 11.32 5.69
C LEU A 369 1.27 11.31 4.32
N PRO A 370 -0.05 11.03 4.27
CA PRO A 370 -0.80 11.00 3.01
C PRO A 370 -0.79 12.34 2.29
N TYR A 371 -0.56 12.32 0.97
CA TYR A 371 -0.50 13.55 0.17
C TYR A 371 -1.83 14.30 0.17
N ASN A 372 -2.96 13.61 0.13
CA ASN A 372 -4.29 14.24 0.20
C ASN A 372 -4.46 15.12 1.44
N ARG A 373 -3.99 14.68 2.61
CA ARG A 373 -4.06 15.44 3.87
C ARG A 373 -3.11 16.63 3.87
N LEU A 374 -1.91 16.47 3.30
CA LEU A 374 -0.95 17.57 3.15
C LEU A 374 -1.52 18.68 2.25
N VAL A 375 -2.14 18.31 1.13
CA VAL A 375 -2.80 19.26 0.21
C VAL A 375 -3.93 19.99 0.92
N ILE A 376 -4.78 19.30 1.68
CA ILE A 376 -5.87 19.93 2.44
C ILE A 376 -5.33 20.94 3.47
N ILE A 377 -4.28 20.57 4.23
CA ILE A 377 -3.65 21.47 5.19
C ILE A 377 -3.09 22.71 4.47
N GLY A 378 -2.35 22.50 3.37
CA GLY A 378 -1.79 23.58 2.56
C GLY A 378 -2.88 24.52 2.04
N PHE A 379 -3.96 23.95 1.49
CA PHE A 379 -5.12 24.71 1.03
C PHE A 379 -5.78 25.50 2.16
N ALA A 380 -5.98 24.89 3.33
CA ALA A 380 -6.54 25.57 4.50
C ALA A 380 -5.68 26.75 4.96
N CYS A 381 -4.35 26.57 5.00
CA CYS A 381 -3.42 27.66 5.29
C CYS A 381 -3.50 28.77 4.24
N CYS A 382 -3.55 28.44 2.95
CA CYS A 382 -3.70 29.42 1.87
C CYS A 382 -5.01 30.22 2.01
N VAL A 383 -6.14 29.55 2.29
CA VAL A 383 -7.44 30.22 2.48
C VAL A 383 -7.41 31.12 3.73
N LEU A 384 -6.87 30.63 4.85
CA LEU A 384 -6.79 31.41 6.09
C LEU A 384 -5.93 32.66 5.90
N LEU A 385 -4.72 32.51 5.33
CA LEU A 385 -3.83 33.63 5.06
C LEU A 385 -4.42 34.59 4.02
N GLY A 386 -5.06 34.05 2.97
CA GLY A 386 -5.75 34.84 1.95
C GLY A 386 -6.89 35.67 2.53
N MET A 387 -7.75 35.05 3.34
CA MET A 387 -8.84 35.75 4.03
C MET A 387 -8.34 36.75 5.07
N GLY A 388 -7.33 36.39 5.86
CA GLY A 388 -6.73 37.30 6.84
C GLY A 388 -6.09 38.52 6.18
N TRP A 389 -5.42 38.32 5.04
CA TRP A 389 -4.89 39.43 4.24
C TRP A 389 -6.01 40.26 3.61
N LEU A 390 -7.05 39.63 3.05
CA LEU A 390 -8.18 40.33 2.45
C LEU A 390 -8.89 41.21 3.46
N ILE A 391 -9.23 40.68 4.64
CA ILE A 391 -9.90 41.43 5.70
C ILE A 391 -8.97 42.49 6.32
N GLY A 392 -7.71 42.14 6.60
CA GLY A 392 -6.79 43.02 7.31
C GLY A 392 -6.13 44.11 6.46
N ARG A 393 -6.10 43.97 5.13
CA ARG A 393 -5.42 44.93 4.23
C ARG A 393 -6.26 45.48 3.08
N THR A 394 -7.47 44.97 2.83
CA THR A 394 -8.30 45.47 1.73
C THR A 394 -9.56 46.16 2.24
N ARG A 395 -10.12 47.07 1.42
CA ARG A 395 -11.38 47.78 1.70
C ARG A 395 -12.63 46.89 1.71
N LEU A 396 -12.48 45.58 1.45
CA LEU A 396 -13.55 44.60 1.56
C LEU A 396 -13.67 44.06 2.99
N GLY A 397 -12.68 44.31 3.86
CA GLY A 397 -12.65 43.85 5.24
C GLY A 397 -13.48 44.66 6.23
N LEU A 398 -13.87 45.90 5.85
CA LEU A 398 -14.83 46.81 6.49
C LEU A 398 -15.20 47.92 5.50
#